data_AF-F4YJQ5-F1
#
_entry.id   AF-F4YJQ5-F1
#
_cell.length_a   1.000
_cell.length_b   1.000
_cell.length_c   1.000
_cell.angle_alpha   90.00
_cell.angle_beta   90.00
_cell.angle_gamma   90.00
#
_symmetry.space_group_name_H-M   'P 1'
#
loop_
_entity.id
_entity.type
_entity.pdbx_description
1 polymer ?
#
loop_
_entity_poly.entity_id
_entity_poly.type
_entity_poly.pdbx_seq_one_letter_code
_entity_poly.pdbx_strand_id
1 'polypeptide(L)' 'KSESCCVRRLYIDFRKDLGWKWIHEPTGYFANYCIGPCTYIWNT' A
#
# COMPACT_ATOMS: atom_id res chain seq x y z
N LYS A 1 2.06 15.46 -2.69
CA LYS A 1 2.06 14.01 -3.01
C LYS A 1 3.36 13.76 -3.77
N SER A 2 4.26 12.89 -3.31
CA SER A 2 5.53 12.70 -4.02
C SER A 2 5.26 12.10 -5.40
N GLU A 3 5.86 12.64 -6.46
CA GLU A 3 5.84 12.00 -7.77
C GLU A 3 6.88 10.88 -7.86
N SER A 4 7.91 10.88 -7.00
CA SER A 4 8.90 9.81 -6.92
C SER A 4 8.41 8.58 -6.13
N CYS A 5 9.12 7.45 -6.32
CA CYS A 5 8.92 6.21 -5.57
C CYS A 5 8.87 6.48 -4.08
N CYS A 6 7.72 6.20 -3.47
CA CYS A 6 7.51 6.42 -2.05
C CYS A 6 6.30 5.59 -1.57
N VAL A 7 6.24 5.33 -0.27
CA VAL A 7 5.11 4.63 0.36
C VAL A 7 3.81 5.40 0.15
N ARG A 8 2.74 4.65 -0.15
CA ARG A 8 1.37 5.15 -0.29
C ARG A 8 0.47 4.41 0.67
N ARG A 9 -0.46 5.16 1.25
CA ARG A 9 -1.44 4.61 2.19
C ARG A 9 -2.41 3.72 1.45
N LEU A 10 -2.54 2.49 1.93
CA LEU A 10 -3.52 1.51 1.48
C LEU A 10 -4.05 0.80 2.72
N TYR A 11 -5.35 0.97 2.96
CA TYR A 11 -6.08 0.18 3.93
C TYR A 11 -6.68 -1.02 3.20
N ILE A 12 -6.53 -2.20 3.79
CA ILE A 12 -7.12 -3.44 3.29
C ILE A 12 -8.19 -3.88 4.28
N ASP A 13 -9.43 -3.99 3.79
CA ASP A 13 -10.55 -4.62 4.46
C ASP A 13 -10.56 -6.12 4.12
N PHE A 14 -10.44 -6.98 5.13
CA PHE A 14 -10.30 -8.42 4.91
C PHE A 14 -11.50 -9.03 4.18
N ARG A 15 -12.70 -8.53 4.44
CA ARG A 15 -13.93 -9.09 3.87
C ARG A 15 -14.19 -8.54 2.48
N LYS A 16 -13.98 -7.24 2.27
CA LYS A 16 -14.29 -6.57 0.99
C LYS A 16 -13.21 -6.77 -0.06
N ASP A 17 -11.94 -6.65 0.31
CA ASP A 17 -10.84 -6.60 -0.66
C ASP A 17 -10.27 -8.01 -0.94
N LEU A 18 -10.25 -8.88 0.08
CA LEU A 18 -9.66 -10.23 -0.01
C LEU A 18 -10.69 -11.36 0.07
N GLY A 19 -11.94 -11.05 0.42
CA GLY A 19 -12.97 -12.07 0.63
C GLY A 19 -12.70 -13.01 1.82
N TRP A 20 -11.78 -12.66 2.72
CA TRP A 20 -11.43 -13.47 3.88
C TRP A 20 -12.53 -13.38 4.93
N LYS A 21 -13.02 -14.53 5.36
CA LYS A 21 -14.12 -14.66 6.34
C LYS A 21 -13.69 -15.28 7.67
N TRP A 22 -12.41 -15.65 7.79
CA TRP A 22 -11.86 -16.38 8.94
C TRP A 22 -11.23 -15.47 10.01
N ILE A 23 -10.92 -14.21 9.69
CA ILE A 23 -10.41 -13.24 10.65
C ILE A 23 -11.58 -12.59 11.39
N HIS A 24 -11.58 -12.70 12.71
CA HIS A 24 -12.58 -12.08 13.57
C HIS A 24 -12.27 -10.60 13.83
N GLU A 25 -11.07 -10.29 14.31
CA GLU A 25 -10.54 -8.94 14.47
C GLU A 25 -9.03 -8.91 14.14
N PRO A 26 -8.50 -7.81 13.60
CA PRO A 26 -9.22 -6.60 13.17
C PRO A 26 -10.04 -6.85 11.90
N THR A 27 -10.93 -5.92 11.54
CA THR A 27 -11.65 -5.98 10.24
C THR A 27 -10.76 -5.65 9.03
N GLY A 28 -9.60 -5.04 9.27
CA GLY A 28 -8.62 -4.67 8.25
C GLY A 28 -7.43 -3.93 8.84
N TYR A 29 -6.46 -3.55 8.00
CA TYR A 29 -5.27 -2.81 8.43
C TYR A 29 -4.62 -2.01 7.30
N PHE A 30 -3.75 -1.05 7.66
CA PHE A 30 -2.95 -0.29 6.70
C PHE A 30 -1.71 -1.08 6.25
N ALA A 31 -1.87 -1.87 5.19
CA ALA A 31 -0.76 -2.58 4.57
C ALA A 31 0.23 -1.63 3.88
N ASN A 32 -0.29 -0.55 3.27
CA ASN A 32 0.47 0.36 2.42
C ASN A 32 1.12 -0.34 1.21
N TYR A 33 1.69 0.43 0.30
CA TYR A 33 2.46 -0.11 -0.83
C TYR A 33 3.40 0.96 -1.38
N CYS A 34 4.43 0.54 -2.13
CA CYS A 34 5.36 1.46 -2.78
C CYS A 34 4.98 1.64 -4.25
N ILE A 35 4.95 2.90 -4.72
CA ILE A 35 4.77 3.20 -6.14
C ILE A 35 5.42 4.55 -6.48
N GLY A 36 5.93 4.62 -7.71
CA GLY A 36 6.52 5.81 -8.32
C GLY A 36 7.88 5.49 -8.96
N PRO A 37 8.36 6.33 -9.89
CA PRO A 37 9.67 6.19 -10.51
C PRO A 37 10.80 6.43 -9.51
N CYS A 38 11.88 5.64 -9.65
CA CYS A 38 13.20 5.95 -9.10
C CYS A 38 14.06 6.50 -10.24
N THR A 39 14.38 7.80 -10.22
CA THR A 39 15.35 8.36 -11.16
C THR A 39 16.75 7.83 -10.84
N TYR A 40 17.54 7.51 -11.86
CA TYR A 40 18.94 7.14 -11.65
C TYR A 40 19.71 8.30 -11.01
N ILE A 41 20.61 7.99 -10.07
CA ILE A 41 21.34 9.00 -9.29
C ILE A 41 22.30 9.83 -10.16
N TRP A 42 22.63 9.35 -11.38
CA TRP A 42 23.43 10.08 -12.36
C TRP A 42 22.68 11.19 -13.11
N ASN A 43 21.38 11.40 -12.85
CA ASN A 43 20.64 12.57 -13.32
C ASN A 43 20.94 13.80 -12.45
N THR A 44 22.23 14.17 -12.38
CA THR A 44 22.70 15.52 -11.99
C THR A 44 23.06 16.29 -13.24
#